data_AF-A0A7V9PYN0-F1
#
_entry.id   AF-A0A7V9PYN0-F1
#
_cell.length_a   1.000
_cell.length_b   1.000
_cell.length_c   1.000
_cell.angle_alpha   90.00
_cell.angle_beta   90.00
_cell.angle_gamma   90.00
#
_symmetry.space_group_name_H-M   'P 1'
#
loop_
_entity.id
_entity.type
_entity.pdbx_description
1 polymer ?
#
loop_
_entity_poly.entity_id
_entity_poly.type
_entity_poly.pdbx_seq_one_letter_code
_entity_poly.pdbx_strand_id
1 'polypeptide(L)'
;MRTNVYVDGFNLYYGAVKGTRYKWLDIRRCCELTFPRNEIHEIHYCTAIVKDAPWDPHRSTRQRTFIRALETTGVEVHYGSFLSNVVRMPLANPGRRQPRTVEVIKTEEKGSDVALGALLVAHGYQGRYDAAIVVSNDSDLVLPIRIVR
;
A
#
# COMPACT_ATOMS: atom_id res chain seq x y z
N MET A 1 -1.06 7.58 24.77
CA MET A 1 -0.41 6.32 24.32
C MET A 1 0.24 6.58 22.98
N ARG A 2 1.57 6.52 22.92
CA ARG A 2 2.34 6.84 21.71
C ARG A 2 2.03 5.81 20.64
N THR A 3 1.52 6.26 19.50
CA THR A 3 0.93 5.36 18.50
C THR A 3 1.54 5.61 17.13
N ASN A 4 2.03 4.53 16.51
CA ASN A 4 2.47 4.56 15.12
C ASN A 4 1.38 3.99 14.21
N VAL A 5 1.28 4.54 13.00
CA VAL A 5 0.32 4.12 11.98
C VAL A 5 1.07 3.50 10.80
N TYR A 6 0.63 2.33 10.35
CA TYR A 6 1.20 1.59 9.23
C TYR A 6 0.12 1.42 8.17
N VAL A 7 0.35 2.00 6.99
CA VAL A 7 -0.65 2.10 5.93
C VAL A 7 -0.19 1.33 4.71
N ASP A 8 -1.03 0.42 4.26
CA ASP A 8 -0.93 -0.18 2.94
C ASP A 8 -1.52 0.78 1.92
N GLY A 9 -0.64 1.39 1.13
CA GLY A 9 -1.01 2.43 0.19
C GLY A 9 -1.85 1.93 -0.97
N PHE A 10 -1.70 0.67 -1.39
CA PHE A 10 -2.54 0.11 -2.45
C PHE A 10 -3.91 -0.24 -1.91
N ASN A 11 -3.97 -0.87 -0.75
CA ASN A 11 -5.23 -1.23 -0.13
C ASN A 11 -6.07 0.00 0.23
N LEU A 12 -5.46 1.02 0.84
CA LEU A 12 -6.14 2.29 1.11
C LEU A 12 -6.61 2.96 -0.20
N TYR A 13 -5.70 3.11 -1.17
CA TYR A 13 -6.03 3.82 -2.40
C TYR A 13 -7.14 3.11 -3.18
N TYR A 14 -6.95 1.84 -3.54
CA TYR A 14 -7.89 1.12 -4.39
C TYR A 14 -9.13 0.62 -3.65
N GLY A 15 -9.01 0.32 -2.34
CA GLY A 15 -10.10 -0.22 -1.53
C GLY A 15 -11.02 0.85 -0.93
N ALA A 16 -10.52 2.05 -0.64
CA ALA A 16 -11.30 3.06 0.08
C ALA A 16 -11.45 4.41 -0.64
N VAL A 17 -10.37 4.97 -1.21
CA VAL A 17 -10.41 6.39 -1.63
C VAL A 17 -10.48 6.62 -3.14
N LYS A 18 -10.07 5.67 -3.98
CA LYS A 18 -10.07 5.82 -5.45
C LYS A 18 -11.48 6.06 -5.98
N GLY A 19 -11.64 7.13 -6.77
CA GLY A 19 -12.94 7.50 -7.36
C GLY A 19 -13.89 8.21 -6.40
N THR A 20 -13.47 8.45 -5.15
CA THR A 20 -14.25 9.20 -4.16
C THR A 20 -13.76 10.64 -4.02
N ARG A 21 -14.57 11.49 -3.37
CA ARG A 21 -14.15 12.84 -2.95
C ARG A 21 -13.04 12.83 -1.88
N TYR A 22 -12.78 11.68 -1.26
CA TYR A 22 -11.80 11.50 -0.18
C TYR A 22 -10.43 11.05 -0.69
N LYS A 23 -10.14 11.19 -1.99
CA LYS A 23 -8.83 10.90 -2.56
C LYS A 23 -7.70 11.56 -1.76
N TRP A 24 -7.90 12.78 -1.27
CA TRP A 24 -6.92 13.57 -0.50
C TRP A 24 -7.11 13.42 1.01
N LEU A 25 -7.40 12.20 1.47
CA LEU A 25 -7.58 11.91 2.89
C LEU A 25 -6.31 12.29 3.65
N ASP A 26 -6.46 13.18 4.62
CA ASP A 26 -5.45 13.42 5.64
C ASP A 26 -5.46 12.23 6.62
N ILE A 27 -4.50 11.34 6.46
CA ILE A 27 -4.38 10.10 7.24
C ILE A 27 -4.18 10.42 8.71
N ARG A 28 -3.31 11.39 9.03
CA ARG A 28 -3.04 11.82 10.41
C ARG A 28 -4.32 12.28 11.06
N ARG A 29 -5.03 13.22 10.42
CA ARG A 29 -6.26 13.79 10.96
C ARG A 29 -7.35 12.73 11.12
N CYS A 30 -7.47 11.80 10.18
CA CYS A 30 -8.39 10.68 10.27
C CYS A 30 -8.11 9.80 11.50
N CYS A 31 -6.85 9.44 11.73
CA CYS A 31 -6.44 8.64 12.88
C CYS A 31 -6.66 9.37 14.20
N GLU A 32 -6.31 10.66 14.29
CA GLU A 32 -6.54 11.48 15.49
C GLU A 32 -8.02 11.58 15.87
N LEU A 33 -8.90 11.76 14.88
CA LEU A 33 -10.33 11.82 15.10
C LEU A 33 -10.93 10.45 15.49
N THR A 34 -10.42 9.37 14.91
CA THR A 34 -10.91 8.01 15.16
C THR A 34 -10.43 7.46 16.50
N PHE A 35 -9.20 7.81 16.90
CA PHE A 35 -8.52 7.30 18.10
C PHE A 35 -8.10 8.47 19.02
N PRO A 36 -9.05 9.19 19.63
CA PRO A 36 -8.77 10.44 20.34
C PRO A 36 -7.94 10.29 21.64
N ARG A 37 -7.69 9.05 22.08
CA ARG A 37 -6.83 8.74 23.24
C ARG A 37 -5.39 8.40 22.85
N ASN A 38 -5.13 8.28 21.56
CA ASN A 38 -3.85 7.92 21.00
C ASN A 38 -3.12 9.20 20.57
N GLU A 39 -1.83 9.25 20.85
CA GLU A 39 -0.96 10.30 20.36
C GLU A 39 -0.29 9.77 19.09
N ILE A 40 -0.73 10.26 17.93
CA ILE A 40 -0.23 9.80 16.63
C ILE A 40 1.18 10.39 16.41
N HIS A 41 2.20 9.54 16.46
CA HIS A 41 3.60 9.96 16.37
C HIS A 41 4.10 9.83 14.93
N GLU A 42 4.37 8.61 14.46
CA GLU A 42 4.83 8.33 13.10
C GLU A 42 3.72 7.70 12.25
N ILE A 43 3.73 8.00 10.95
CA ILE A 43 2.85 7.38 9.95
C ILE A 43 3.72 6.86 8.83
N HIS A 44 3.74 5.54 8.64
CA HIS A 44 4.51 4.86 7.61
C HIS A 44 3.56 4.39 6.50
N TYR A 45 3.75 4.89 5.29
CA TYR A 45 2.93 4.58 4.12
C TYR A 45 3.72 3.74 3.14
N CYS A 46 3.38 2.45 3.04
CA CYS A 46 4.06 1.50 2.18
C CYS A 46 3.36 1.44 0.82
N THR A 47 4.09 1.69 -0.27
CA THR A 47 3.54 1.72 -1.63
C THR A 47 4.63 1.43 -2.66
N ALA A 48 4.28 1.25 -3.92
CA ALA A 48 5.22 1.25 -5.03
C ALA A 48 4.78 2.27 -6.09
N ILE A 49 5.73 2.79 -6.88
CA ILE A 49 5.39 3.69 -7.98
C ILE A 49 4.96 2.89 -9.21
N VAL A 50 3.71 3.08 -9.62
CA VAL A 50 3.15 2.45 -10.83
C VAL A 50 3.94 2.87 -12.07
N LYS A 51 4.13 1.94 -12.98
CA LYS A 51 4.71 2.22 -14.30
C LYS A 51 3.64 2.83 -15.21
N ASP A 52 4.08 3.75 -16.07
CA ASP A 52 3.25 4.26 -17.14
C ASP A 52 2.95 3.17 -18.15
N ALA A 53 1.74 3.18 -18.68
CA ALA A 53 1.31 2.27 -19.72
C ALA A 53 1.06 3.05 -21.01
N PRO A 54 1.16 2.41 -22.20
CA PRO A 54 0.89 3.10 -23.46
C PRO A 54 -0.49 3.77 -23.52
N TRP A 55 -1.49 3.20 -22.85
CA TRP A 55 -2.86 3.74 -22.76
C TRP A 55 -3.08 4.70 -21.59
N ASP A 56 -2.09 4.87 -20.71
CA ASP A 56 -2.13 5.81 -19.57
C ASP A 56 -0.71 6.34 -19.26
N PRO A 57 -0.18 7.25 -20.10
CA PRO A 57 1.23 7.66 -20.07
C PRO A 57 1.60 8.59 -18.90
N HIS A 58 0.63 9.02 -18.09
CA HIS A 58 0.83 9.94 -16.96
C HIS A 58 0.39 9.33 -15.63
N ARG A 59 0.21 8.01 -15.58
CA ARG A 59 -0.25 7.29 -14.38
C ARG A 59 0.73 7.47 -13.23
N SER A 60 2.03 7.33 -13.50
CA SER A 60 3.11 7.49 -12.52
C SER A 60 3.18 8.93 -12.03
N THR A 61 3.05 9.91 -12.92
CA THR A 61 3.04 11.34 -12.57
C THR A 61 1.90 11.66 -11.61
N ARG A 62 0.67 11.24 -11.92
CA ARG A 62 -0.50 11.48 -11.06
C ARG A 62 -0.34 10.84 -9.68
N GLN A 63 0.24 9.63 -9.63
CA GLN A 63 0.52 8.97 -8.36
C GLN A 63 1.60 9.70 -7.56
N ARG A 64 2.71 10.11 -8.20
CA ARG A 64 3.77 10.88 -7.53
C ARG A 64 3.25 12.21 -6.98
N THR A 65 2.40 12.91 -7.73
CA THR A 65 1.74 14.13 -7.22
C THR A 65 0.90 13.84 -5.98
N PHE A 66 0.14 12.75 -6.00
CA PHE A 66 -0.65 12.33 -4.84
C PHE A 66 0.24 12.01 -3.63
N ILE A 67 1.30 11.22 -3.82
CA ILE A 67 2.21 10.83 -2.74
C ILE A 67 2.95 12.04 -2.18
N ARG A 68 3.44 12.95 -3.05
CA ARG A 68 4.08 14.20 -2.60
C ARG A 68 3.15 15.06 -1.75
N ALA A 69 1.85 15.10 -2.07
CA ALA A 69 0.89 15.80 -1.24
C ALA A 69 0.70 15.09 0.12
N LEU A 70 0.66 13.75 0.14
CA LEU A 70 0.62 13.00 1.41
C LEU A 70 1.86 13.25 2.27
N GLU A 71 3.05 13.29 1.68
CA GLU A 71 4.31 13.57 2.39
C GLU A 71 4.27 14.92 3.12
N THR A 72 3.58 15.95 2.56
CA THR A 72 3.40 17.24 3.25
C THR A 72 2.56 17.19 4.52
N THR A 73 1.84 16.08 4.76
CA THR A 73 1.05 15.87 6.00
C THR A 73 1.84 15.16 7.10
N GLY A 74 3.15 14.94 6.90
CA GLY A 74 4.03 14.27 7.87
C GLY A 74 3.96 12.75 7.80
N VAL A 75 3.63 12.22 6.62
CA VAL A 75 3.65 10.78 6.32
C VAL A 75 5.03 10.41 5.77
N GLU A 76 5.65 9.37 6.30
CA GLU A 76 6.89 8.78 5.80
C GLU A 76 6.56 7.67 4.78
N VAL A 77 7.07 7.79 3.56
CA VAL A 77 6.73 6.86 2.48
C VAL A 77 7.83 5.83 2.26
N HIS A 78 7.43 4.56 2.22
CA HIS A 78 8.31 3.41 2.00
C HIS A 78 8.03 2.80 0.63
N TYR A 79 8.99 2.91 -0.28
CA TYR A 79 8.82 2.48 -1.67
C TYR A 79 9.24 1.03 -1.90
N GLY A 80 8.27 0.20 -2.29
CA GLY A 80 8.51 -1.06 -3.01
C GLY A 80 8.81 -0.82 -4.49
N SER A 81 8.74 -1.90 -5.26
CA SER A 81 9.05 -1.89 -6.70
C SER A 81 7.97 -2.57 -7.53
N PHE A 82 7.96 -2.29 -8.83
CA PHE A 82 7.13 -3.04 -9.77
C PHE A 82 8.00 -3.83 -10.75
N LEU A 83 7.71 -5.12 -10.85
CA LEU A 83 8.22 -5.97 -11.92
C LEU A 83 7.20 -6.02 -13.05
N SER A 84 7.66 -5.93 -14.29
CA SER A 84 6.78 -6.07 -15.46
C SER A 84 7.49 -6.87 -16.52
N ASN A 85 6.95 -8.04 -16.82
CA ASN A 85 7.51 -8.99 -17.75
C ASN A 85 6.43 -9.47 -18.70
N VAL A 86 6.81 -9.76 -19.94
CA VAL A 86 5.96 -10.51 -20.86
C VAL A 86 6.05 -11.98 -20.45
N VAL A 87 4.91 -12.57 -20.11
CA VAL A 87 4.81 -13.97 -19.69
C VAL A 87 3.69 -14.65 -20.46
N ARG A 88 3.80 -15.96 -20.71
CA ARG A 88 2.68 -16.77 -21.21
C ARG A 88 1.81 -17.22 -20.05
N MET A 89 0.53 -16.90 -20.07
CA MET A 89 -0.44 -17.34 -19.07
C MET A 89 -1.60 -18.12 -19.72
N PRO A 90 -2.25 -19.05 -18.98
CA PRO A 90 -3.46 -19.73 -19.46
C PRO A 90 -4.56 -18.74 -19.81
N LEU A 91 -5.24 -19.00 -20.93
CA LEU A 91 -6.49 -18.31 -21.22
C LEU A 91 -7.56 -18.83 -20.27
N ALA A 92 -8.27 -17.93 -19.57
CA ALA A 92 -9.20 -18.32 -18.51
C ALA A 92 -10.31 -19.27 -19.00
N ASN A 93 -10.81 -19.08 -20.23
CA ASN A 93 -11.86 -19.90 -20.84
C ASN A 93 -11.55 -20.14 -22.33
N PRO A 94 -10.68 -21.11 -22.68
CA PRO A 94 -10.28 -21.32 -24.05
C PRO A 94 -11.37 -22.05 -24.86
N GLY A 95 -11.81 -21.45 -25.96
CA GLY A 95 -12.67 -22.13 -26.94
C GLY A 95 -11.93 -23.24 -27.70
N ARG A 96 -12.67 -24.15 -28.36
CA ARG A 96 -12.11 -25.32 -29.09
C ARG A 96 -11.02 -24.97 -30.12
N ARG A 97 -11.05 -23.77 -30.70
CA ARG A 97 -10.09 -23.29 -31.72
C ARG A 97 -9.16 -22.19 -31.21
N GLN A 98 -9.20 -21.87 -29.93
CA GLN A 98 -8.36 -20.81 -29.36
C GLN A 98 -7.07 -21.38 -28.76
N PRO A 99 -5.99 -20.58 -28.72
CA PRO A 99 -4.78 -20.95 -28.00
C PRO A 99 -5.08 -21.21 -26.52
N ARG A 100 -4.46 -22.24 -25.94
CA ARG A 100 -4.59 -22.53 -24.49
C ARG A 100 -3.88 -21.49 -23.62
N THR A 101 -2.89 -20.79 -24.17
CA THR A 101 -2.11 -19.77 -23.48
C THR A 101 -1.91 -18.55 -24.38
N VAL A 102 -1.80 -17.38 -23.76
CA VAL A 102 -1.59 -16.08 -24.42
C VAL A 102 -0.43 -15.35 -23.75
N GLU A 103 0.26 -14.50 -24.49
CA GLU A 103 1.26 -13.59 -23.92
C GLU A 103 0.56 -12.42 -23.26
N VAL A 104 0.95 -12.11 -22.03
CA VAL A 104 0.42 -11.00 -21.25
C VAL A 104 1.57 -10.21 -20.67
N ILE A 105 1.38 -8.89 -20.53
CA ILE A 105 2.24 -8.07 -19.70
C ILE A 105 1.76 -8.26 -18.27
N LYS A 106 2.52 -9.01 -17.47
CA LYS A 106 2.22 -9.20 -16.05
C LYS A 106 3.00 -8.18 -15.24
N THR A 107 2.27 -7.26 -14.61
CA THR A 107 2.83 -6.27 -13.69
C THR A 107 2.52 -6.69 -12.26
N GLU A 108 3.56 -6.86 -11.45
CA GLU A 108 3.45 -7.26 -10.04
C GLU A 108 4.13 -6.22 -9.16
N GLU A 109 3.40 -5.79 -8.12
CA GLU A 109 3.98 -5.08 -6.98
C GLU A 109 4.92 -6.05 -6.23
N LYS A 110 6.03 -5.52 -5.73
CA LYS A 110 6.97 -6.24 -4.87
C LYS A 110 7.45 -5.34 -3.75
N GLY A 111 7.19 -5.78 -2.53
CA GLY A 111 7.92 -5.36 -1.33
C GLY A 111 7.20 -4.34 -0.46
N SER A 112 6.07 -3.75 -0.88
CA SER A 112 5.31 -2.85 0.02
C SER A 112 4.81 -3.58 1.26
N ASP A 113 4.27 -4.78 1.09
CA ASP A 113 3.60 -5.50 2.17
C ASP A 113 4.63 -6.09 3.14
N VAL A 114 5.75 -6.56 2.58
CA VAL A 114 6.93 -6.99 3.34
C VAL A 114 7.53 -5.83 4.14
N ALA A 115 7.66 -4.64 3.55
CA ALA A 115 8.16 -3.46 4.24
C ALA A 115 7.23 -3.08 5.40
N LEU A 116 5.92 -3.08 5.19
CA LEU A 116 4.94 -2.76 6.23
C LEU A 116 5.07 -3.72 7.42
N GLY A 117 5.04 -5.03 7.16
CA GLY A 117 5.18 -6.05 8.20
C GLY A 117 6.53 -5.98 8.93
N ALA A 118 7.62 -5.77 8.19
CA ALA A 118 8.95 -5.64 8.77
C ALA A 118 9.09 -4.40 9.66
N LEU A 119 8.58 -3.25 9.23
CA LEU A 119 8.59 -2.01 10.02
C LEU A 119 7.74 -2.15 11.28
N LEU A 120 6.54 -2.75 11.18
CA LEU A 120 5.67 -2.99 12.33
C LEU A 120 6.40 -3.80 13.42
N VAL A 121 7.02 -4.90 13.01
CA VAL A 121 7.75 -5.81 13.90
C VAL A 121 9.01 -5.14 14.46
N ALA A 122 9.84 -4.53 13.60
CA ALA A 122 11.06 -3.86 14.02
C ALA A 122 10.79 -2.74 15.03
N HIS A 123 9.80 -1.89 14.76
CA HIS A 123 9.45 -0.78 15.65
C HIS A 123 8.84 -1.27 16.97
N GLY A 124 8.11 -2.40 16.95
CA GLY A 124 7.61 -3.04 18.16
C GLY A 124 8.75 -3.52 19.06
N TYR A 125 9.71 -4.27 18.51
CA TYR A 125 10.89 -4.72 19.26
C TYR A 125 11.80 -3.58 19.74
N GLN A 126 11.84 -2.47 19.02
CA GLN A 126 12.60 -1.28 19.41
C GLN A 126 11.86 -0.41 20.44
N GLY A 127 10.63 -0.75 20.82
CA GLY A 127 9.82 0.07 21.74
C GLY A 127 9.52 1.47 21.18
N ARG A 128 9.34 1.60 19.85
CA ARG A 128 9.07 2.90 19.20
C ARG A 128 7.63 3.36 19.34
N TYR A 129 6.71 2.46 19.68
CA TYR A 129 5.31 2.76 19.94
C TYR A 129 4.81 1.97 21.14
N ASP A 130 3.73 2.46 21.75
CA ASP A 130 2.95 1.75 22.77
C ASP A 130 1.73 1.05 22.13
N ALA A 131 1.25 1.57 21.00
CA ALA A 131 0.23 0.95 20.17
C ALA A 131 0.53 1.14 18.67
N ALA A 132 0.06 0.20 17.86
CA ALA A 132 0.12 0.29 16.41
C ALA A 132 -1.29 0.28 15.80
N ILE A 133 -1.52 1.15 14.82
CA ILE A 133 -2.70 1.13 13.95
C ILE A 133 -2.24 0.61 12.60
N VAL A 134 -2.85 -0.48 12.12
CA VAL A 134 -2.59 -1.02 10.78
C VAL A 134 -3.80 -0.75 9.90
N VAL A 135 -3.58 -0.04 8.79
CA VAL A 135 -4.60 0.29 7.78
C VAL A 135 -4.34 -0.56 6.55
N SER A 136 -4.94 -1.75 6.53
CA SER A 136 -4.92 -2.66 5.39
C SER A 136 -6.06 -3.68 5.50
N ASN A 137 -6.41 -4.30 4.39
CA ASN A 137 -7.29 -5.46 4.27
C ASN A 137 -6.53 -6.69 3.73
N ASP A 138 -5.19 -6.67 3.81
CA ASP A 138 -4.33 -7.79 3.44
C ASP A 138 -4.17 -8.76 4.62
N SER A 139 -4.52 -10.03 4.39
CA SER A 139 -4.39 -11.10 5.39
C SER A 139 -2.96 -11.49 5.68
N ASP A 140 -1.99 -11.17 4.81
CA ASP A 140 -0.58 -11.52 5.01
C ASP A 140 0.03 -10.77 6.22
N LEU A 141 -0.59 -9.66 6.64
CA LEU A 141 -0.17 -8.88 7.81
C LEU A 141 -0.61 -9.49 9.15
N VAL A 142 -1.40 -10.57 9.16
CA VAL A 142 -1.85 -11.23 10.40
C VAL A 142 -0.67 -11.71 11.25
N LEU A 143 0.37 -12.27 10.63
CA LEU A 143 1.54 -12.77 11.36
C LEU A 143 2.35 -11.62 12.01
N PRO A 144 2.77 -10.58 11.28
CA PRO A 144 3.39 -9.38 11.87
C PRO A 144 2.61 -8.80 13.06
N ILE A 145 1.28 -8.69 12.94
CA ILE A 145 0.42 -8.18 14.02
C ILE A 145 0.46 -9.09 15.25
N ARG A 146 0.45 -10.42 15.08
CA ARG A 146 0.54 -11.36 16.20
C ARG A 146 1.88 -11.31 16.93
N ILE A 147 2.97 -11.03 16.21
CA ILE A 147 4.33 -10.97 16.78
C ILE A 147 4.48 -9.81 17.76
N VAL A 148 3.86 -8.66 17.47
CA VAL A 148 3.99 -7.43 18.26
C VAL A 148 2.90 -7.23 19.31
N ARG A 149 1.99 -8.20 19.44
CA ARG A 149 0.84 -8.13 20.34
C ARG A 149 1.19 -8.51 21.77
#